data_AF-A0A542QII7-F1
#
_entry.id   AF-A0A542QII7-F1
#
_cell.length_a   1.000
_cell.length_b   1.000
_cell.length_c   1.000
_cell.angle_alpha   90.00
_cell.angle_beta   90.00
_cell.angle_gamma   90.00
#
_symmetry.space_group_name_H-M   'P 1'
#
loop_
_entity.id
_entity.type
_entity.pdbx_description
1 polymer ?
#
loop_
_entity_poly.entity_id
_entity_poly.type
_entity_poly.pdbx_seq_one_letter_code
_entity_poly.pdbx_strand_id
1 'polypeptide(L)' 'MPDEATQVEGQRKAIREHIEKYKRFKAANDDGAARTATSTIENAQSHIEKLRRRKPSIASDPLDSWRP' A
#
# COMPACT_ATOMS: atom_id res chain seq x y z
N MET A 1 -14.47 9.64 14.20
CA MET A 1 -13.45 9.45 13.15
C MET A 1 -12.60 8.26 13.54
N PRO A 2 -12.32 7.29 12.64
CA PRO A 2 -11.38 6.22 12.95
C PRO A 2 -10.00 6.82 13.27
N ASP A 3 -9.34 6.27 14.31
CA ASP A 3 -7.99 6.66 14.71
C ASP A 3 -7.02 6.50 13.52
N GLU A 4 -5.99 7.35 13.42
CA GLU A 4 -5.02 7.27 12.32
C GLU A 4 -4.35 5.89 12.23
N ALA A 5 -4.19 5.18 13.35
CA ALA A 5 -3.68 3.81 13.36
C ALA A 5 -4.61 2.86 12.60
N THR A 6 -5.93 2.96 12.79
CA THR A 6 -6.93 2.17 12.05
C THR A 6 -6.91 2.51 10.56
N GLN A 7 -6.71 3.79 10.22
CA GLN A 7 -6.60 4.21 8.82
C GLN A 7 -5.34 3.62 8.15
N VAL A 8 -4.19 3.65 8.84
CA VAL A 8 -2.95 3.04 8.34
C VAL A 8 -3.10 1.54 8.19
N GLU A 9 -3.75 0.85 9.12
CA GLU A 9 -3.99 -0.59 9.00
C GLU A 9 -4.85 -0.92 7.77
N GLY A 10 -5.90 -0.13 7.51
CA GLY A 10 -6.70 -0.24 6.29
C GLY A 10 -5.89 -0.05 5.01
N GLN A 11 -5.00 0.95 4.98
CA GLN A 11 -4.10 1.16 3.84
C GLN A 11 -3.11 -0.01 3.67
N ARG A 12 -2.54 -0.54 4.76
CA ARG A 12 -1.64 -1.71 4.71
C ARG A 12 -2.34 -2.96 4.22
N LYS A 13 -3.58 -3.18 4.61
CA LYS A 13 -4.40 -4.27 4.08
C LYS A 13 -4.58 -4.13 2.56
N ALA A 14 -4.92 -2.93 2.09
CA ALA A 14 -5.03 -2.64 0.66
C ALA A 14 -3.71 -2.87 -0.08
N ILE A 15 -2.56 -2.48 0.50
CA ILE A 15 -1.23 -2.75 -0.07
C ILE A 15 -1.01 -4.26 -0.21
N ARG A 16 -1.26 -5.06 0.84
CA ARG A 16 -1.11 -6.54 0.78
C ARG A 16 -1.92 -7.14 -0.37
N GLU A 17 -3.19 -6.77 -0.48
CA GLU A 17 -4.08 -7.26 -1.54
C GLU A 17 -3.57 -6.89 -2.93
N HIS A 18 -3.05 -5.66 -3.11
CA HIS A 18 -2.53 -5.22 -4.41
C HIS A 18 -1.16 -5.83 -4.73
N ILE A 19 -0.33 -6.18 -3.75
CA ILE A 19 0.90 -6.94 -3.96
C ILE A 19 0.57 -8.34 -4.51
N GLU A 20 -0.44 -9.00 -3.95
CA GLU A 20 -0.89 -10.30 -4.48
C GLU A 20 -1.44 -10.18 -5.90
N LYS A 21 -2.25 -9.15 -6.17
CA LYS A 21 -2.72 -8.84 -7.54
C LYS A 21 -1.57 -8.57 -8.49
N TYR A 22 -0.60 -7.76 -8.11
CA TYR A 22 0.61 -7.48 -8.90
C TYR A 22 1.32 -8.77 -9.29
N LYS A 23 1.58 -9.66 -8.32
CA LYS A 23 2.23 -10.95 -8.56
C LYS A 23 1.43 -11.81 -9.55
N ARG A 24 0.10 -11.86 -9.39
CA ARG A 24 -0.80 -12.60 -10.30
C ARG A 24 -0.80 -12.01 -11.71
N PHE A 25 -0.93 -10.70 -11.85
CA PHE A 25 -0.92 -10.02 -13.15
C PHE A 25 0.43 -10.17 -13.84
N LYS A 26 1.53 -10.07 -13.09
CA LYS A 26 2.86 -10.25 -13.66
C LYS A 26 3.09 -11.69 -14.12
N ALA A 27 2.61 -12.69 -13.36
CA ALA A 27 2.63 -14.09 -13.78
C ALA A 27 1.77 -14.34 -15.04
N ALA A 28 0.68 -13.58 -15.22
CA ALA A 28 -0.17 -13.63 -16.40
C ALA A 28 0.37 -12.79 -17.59
N ASN A 29 1.53 -12.13 -17.45
CA ASN A 29 2.08 -11.16 -18.41
C ASN A 29 1.14 -9.96 -18.70
N ASP A 30 0.23 -9.65 -17.78
CA ASP A 30 -0.62 -8.46 -17.85
C ASP A 30 0.10 -7.26 -17.20
N ASP A 31 1.00 -6.64 -17.96
CA ASP A 31 1.78 -5.50 -17.50
C ASP A 31 0.91 -4.25 -17.22
N GLY A 32 -0.26 -4.14 -17.87
CA GLY A 32 -1.19 -3.04 -17.64
C GLY A 32 -1.85 -3.13 -16.27
N ALA A 33 -2.38 -4.31 -15.94
CA ALA A 33 -2.96 -4.57 -14.63
C ALA A 33 -1.89 -4.56 -13.52
N ALA A 34 -0.68 -5.06 -13.80
CA ALA A 34 0.44 -4.99 -12.87
C ALA A 34 0.82 -3.52 -12.54
N ARG A 35 0.93 -2.65 -13.55
CA ARG A 35 1.18 -1.21 -13.34
C ARG A 35 0.07 -0.54 -12.52
N THR A 36 -1.18 -0.90 -12.77
CA THR A 36 -2.35 -0.37 -12.03
C THR A 36 -2.29 -0.78 -10.55
N ALA A 37 -1.92 -2.03 -10.27
CA ALA A 37 -1.70 -2.51 -8.91
C ALA A 37 -0.56 -1.74 -8.23
N THR A 38 0.57 -1.52 -8.90
CA THR A 38 1.69 -0.74 -8.37
C THR A 38 1.28 0.70 -8.04
N SER A 39 0.57 1.39 -8.95
CA SER A 39 0.10 2.76 -8.71
C SER A 39 -0.82 2.85 -7.49
N THR A 40 -1.67 1.84 -7.28
CA THR A 40 -2.55 1.78 -6.10
C THR A 40 -1.75 1.58 -4.81
N ILE A 41 -0.70 0.76 -4.84
CA ILE A 41 0.21 0.57 -3.71
C ILE A 41 0.92 1.87 -3.36
N GLU A 42 1.46 2.58 -4.35
CA GLU A 42 2.15 3.86 -4.15
C GLU A 42 1.21 4.93 -3.55
N ASN A 43 -0.04 4.98 -4.01
CA ASN A 43 -1.05 5.88 -3.45
C ASN A 43 -1.35 5.57 -1.97
N ALA A 44 -1.50 4.29 -1.62
CA ALA A 44 -1.71 3.88 -0.24
C ALA A 44 -0.49 4.20 0.64
N GLN A 45 0.72 3.97 0.15
CA GLN A 45 1.98 4.32 0.84
C GLN A 45 2.10 5.83 1.06
N SER A 46 1.76 6.66 0.07
CA SER A 46 1.72 8.12 0.22
C SER A 46 0.72 8.56 1.29
N HIS A 47 -0.43 7.88 1.38
CA HIS A 47 -1.42 8.17 2.42
C HIS A 47 -0.88 7.80 3.81
N ILE A 48 -0.25 6.64 3.96
CA ILE A 48 0.40 6.23 5.22
C ILE A 48 1.48 7.24 5.61
N GLU A 49 2.28 7.74 4.66
CA GLU A 49 3.30 8.76 4.94
C GLU A 49 2.67 10.05 5.48
N LYS A 50 1.57 10.52 4.87
CA LYS A 50 0.84 11.70 5.36
C LYS A 50 0.29 11.49 6.77
N LEU A 51 -0.24 10.30 7.07
CA LEU A 51 -0.74 9.95 8.40
C LEU A 51 0.40 9.89 9.43
N ARG A 52 1.54 9.30 9.06
CA ARG A 52 2.74 9.24 9.92
C ARG A 52 3.34 10.61 10.19
N ARG A 53 3.30 11.54 9.22
CA ARG A 53 3.70 12.95 9.45
C ARG A 53 2.83 13.64 10.49
N ARG A 54 1.54 13.30 10.57
CA ARG A 54 0.61 13.83 11.59
C ARG A 54 0.75 13.11 12.93
N LYS A 55 1.03 11.81 12.91
CA LYS A 55 1.16 10.94 14.09
C LYS A 55 2.46 10.12 13.99
N PRO A 56 3.60 10.68 14.43
CA PRO A 56 4.91 10.03 14.32
C PRO A 56 5.04 8.71 15.10
N SER A 57 4.13 8.44 16.04
CA SER A 57 4.09 7.19 16.81
C SER A 57 3.60 5.98 16.01
N ILE A 58 3.10 6.17 14.79
CA ILE A 58 2.75 5.07 13.89
C ILE A 58 4.04 4.36 13.47
N ALA A 59 4.20 3.11 13.91
CA ALA A 59 5.34 2.27 13.56
C ALA A 59 5.45 2.07 12.04
N SER A 60 6.67 2.02 11.51
CA SER A 60 6.93 1.69 10.11
C SER A 60 6.68 0.20 9.83
N ASP A 61 6.20 -0.14 8.64
CA ASP A 61 6.03 -1.52 8.17
C ASP A 61 6.74 -1.70 6.81
N PRO A 62 7.32 -2.87 6.51
CA PRO A 62 7.93 -3.14 5.20
C PRO A 62 7.00 -2.82 4.01
N LEU A 63 5.69 -2.99 4.17
CA LEU A 63 4.68 -2.70 3.16
C LEU A 63 4.64 -1.22 2.77
N ASP A 64 4.97 -0.33 3.70
CA ASP A 64 4.96 1.12 3.49
C ASP A 64 6.03 1.56 2.47
N SER A 65 7.00 0.69 2.19
CA SER A 65 8.13 0.90 1.27
C SER A 65 8.25 -0.17 0.18
N TRP A 66 7.28 -1.09 0.09
CA TRP A 66 7.32 -2.17 -0.89
C TRP A 66 7.42 -1.63 -2.32
N ARG A 67 8.22 -2.31 -3.13
CA ARG A 67 8.39 -2.08 -4.57
C ARG A 67 8.37 -3.45 -5.28
N PRO A 68 7.85 -3.51 -6.53
CA PRO A 68 7.82 -4.72 -7.34
C PRO A 68 9.19 -5.22 -7.76
#